data_AF-A0ABD0PHW6-F1
#
_entry.id   AF-A0ABD0PHW6-F1
#
_cell.length_a   1.000
_cell.length_b   1.000
_cell.length_c   1.000
_cell.angle_alpha   90.00
_cell.angle_beta   90.00
_cell.angle_gamma   90.00
#
_symmetry.space_group_name_H-M   'P 1'
#
loop_
_entity.id
_entity.type
_entity.pdbx_description
1 polymer ?
#
loop_
_entity_poly.entity_id
_entity_poly.type
_entity_poly.pdbx_seq_one_letter_code
_entity_poly.pdbx_strand_id
1 'polypeptide(L)'
;MAVLQAYQADLLKDLDKGQDLSPDEVAELRRTTDLALRATKQAATAMGRSMGAMVVMERHLWVNLADLGKKERGFLLDAPVSPSELFGASVEMVVEKFREARTRPAAFKTFIPRRSRSEPEQHGGLGPSRSEERRQAQKTSVATRAPPPPAGGSRRKRGSRG
;
A
#
# COMPACT_ATOMS: atom_id res chain seq x y z
N MET A 1 35.53 6.21 8.36
CA MET A 1 36.02 6.88 7.14
C MET A 1 36.90 8.08 7.45
N ALA A 2 36.42 9.10 8.17
CA ALA A 2 37.21 10.30 8.48
C ALA A 2 38.59 10.01 9.10
N VAL A 3 38.69 9.03 10.01
CA VAL A 3 39.96 8.63 10.63
C VAL A 3 40.95 8.05 9.60
N LEU A 4 40.51 7.17 8.71
CA LEU A 4 41.37 6.58 7.67
C LEU A 4 41.82 7.63 6.65
N GLN A 5 40.93 8.56 6.31
CA GLN A 5 41.25 9.65 5.39
C GLN A 5 42.25 10.64 6.01
N ALA A 6 42.07 11.00 7.29
CA ALA A 6 43.02 11.84 8.02
C ALA A 6 44.38 11.16 8.14
N TYR A 7 44.39 9.86 8.42
CA TYR A 7 45.60 9.06 8.49
C TYR A 7 46.33 8.95 7.13
N GLN A 8 45.61 8.67 6.05
CA GLN A 8 46.17 8.69 4.69
C GLN A 8 46.72 10.08 4.32
N ALA A 9 46.00 11.14 4.66
CA ALA A 9 46.46 12.50 4.43
C ALA A 9 47.74 12.79 5.20
N ASP A 10 47.91 12.24 6.40
CA ASP A 10 49.12 12.39 7.19
C ASP A 10 50.32 11.67 6.55
N LEU A 11 50.15 10.41 6.15
CA LEU A 11 51.18 9.66 5.41
C LEU A 11 51.60 10.33 4.10
N LEU A 12 50.66 11.00 3.42
CA LEU A 12 50.93 11.68 2.15
C LEU A 12 51.61 13.05 2.32
N LYS A 13 51.56 13.68 3.51
CA LYS A 13 52.23 14.96 3.74
C LYS A 13 53.74 14.86 3.62
N ASP A 14 54.33 13.72 3.98
CA ASP A 14 55.78 13.58 3.94
C ASP A 14 56.29 13.37 2.50
N LEU A 15 55.48 12.72 1.66
CA LEU A 15 55.69 12.67 0.21
C LEU A 15 55.65 14.07 -0.42
N ASP A 16 54.71 14.93 -0.01
CA ASP A 16 54.56 16.32 -0.49
C ASP A 16 55.78 17.20 -0.15
N LYS A 17 56.46 16.90 0.96
CA LYS A 17 57.70 17.58 1.39
C LYS A 17 58.95 17.10 0.63
N GLY A 18 58.81 16.18 -0.32
CA GLY A 18 59.91 15.62 -1.10
C GLY A 18 60.70 14.52 -0.39
N GLN A 19 60.15 13.95 0.70
CA GLN A 19 60.74 12.80 1.38
C GLN A 19 60.23 11.51 0.72
N ASP A 20 61.15 10.62 0.37
CA ASP A 20 60.78 9.30 -0.17
C ASP A 20 60.09 8.47 0.90
N LEU A 21 58.98 7.82 0.54
CA LEU A 21 58.29 6.89 1.42
C LEU A 21 59.09 5.60 1.57
N SER A 22 59.26 5.17 2.81
CA SER A 22 59.77 3.85 3.12
C SER A 22 58.85 2.75 2.59
N PRO A 23 59.36 1.54 2.33
CA PRO A 23 58.55 0.41 1.89
C PRO A 23 57.38 0.09 2.83
N ASP A 24 57.56 0.32 4.13
CA ASP A 24 56.54 0.08 5.15
C ASP A 24 55.41 1.11 5.10
N GLU A 25 55.72 2.39 4.90
CA GLU A 25 54.72 3.46 4.72
C GLU A 25 53.90 3.23 3.45
N VAL A 26 54.53 2.77 2.36
CA VAL A 26 53.82 2.39 1.13
C VAL A 26 52.87 1.21 1.39
N ALA A 27 53.29 0.21 2.17
CA ALA A 27 52.44 -0.91 2.54
C ALA A 27 51.26 -0.47 3.41
N GLU A 28 51.48 0.45 4.34
CA GLU A 28 50.45 1.01 5.21
C GLU A 28 49.46 1.90 4.46
N LEU A 29 49.93 2.73 3.53
CA LEU A 29 49.09 3.51 2.62
C LEU A 29 48.18 2.60 1.79
N ARG A 30 48.71 1.48 1.26
CA ARG A 30 47.89 0.50 0.51
C ARG A 30 46.83 -0.15 1.41
N ARG A 31 47.20 -0.58 2.62
CA ARG A 31 46.26 -1.19 3.58
C ARG A 31 45.14 -0.24 3.96
N THR A 32 45.47 1.01 4.27
CA THR A 32 44.49 2.03 4.65
C THR A 32 43.57 2.41 3.50
N THR A 33 44.10 2.47 2.27
CA THR A 33 43.31 2.66 1.05
C THR A 33 42.33 1.52 0.81
N ASP A 34 42.78 0.26 0.89
CA ASP A 34 41.89 -0.91 0.73
C ASP A 34 40.78 -0.91 1.81
N LEU A 35 41.12 -0.60 3.05
CA LEU A 35 40.14 -0.52 4.12
C LEU A 35 39.11 0.61 3.88
N ALA A 36 39.57 1.78 3.42
CA ALA A 36 38.70 2.90 3.05
C ALA A 36 37.75 2.51 1.90
N LEU A 37 38.26 1.86 0.85
CA LEU A 37 37.45 1.39 -0.27
C LEU A 37 36.39 0.36 0.16
N ARG A 38 36.75 -0.60 1.03
CA ARG A 38 35.79 -1.58 1.57
C ARG A 38 34.71 -0.92 2.39
N ALA A 39 35.08 0.03 3.25
CA ALA A 39 34.13 0.78 4.06
C ALA A 39 33.18 1.62 3.18
N THR A 40 33.67 2.29 2.14
CA THR A 40 32.83 3.02 1.17
C THR A 40 31.91 2.08 0.39
N LYS A 41 32.39 0.91 -0.06
CA LYS A 41 31.55 -0.11 -0.69
C LYS A 41 30.42 -0.56 0.23
N GLN A 42 30.72 -0.82 1.50
CA GLN A 42 29.69 -1.20 2.47
C GLN A 42 28.70 -0.07 2.73
N ALA A 43 29.16 1.18 2.84
CA ALA A 43 28.30 2.34 2.97
C ALA A 43 27.35 2.49 1.77
N ALA A 44 27.87 2.42 0.54
CA ALA A 44 27.06 2.47 -0.67
C ALA A 44 26.04 1.32 -0.74
N THR A 45 26.45 0.11 -0.35
CA THR A 45 25.56 -1.06 -0.30
C THR A 45 24.43 -0.85 0.73
N ALA A 46 24.76 -0.34 1.92
CA ALA A 46 23.78 -0.04 2.95
C ALA A 46 22.79 1.04 2.48
N MET A 47 23.28 2.13 1.88
CA MET A 47 22.45 3.17 1.28
C MET A 47 21.51 2.61 0.21
N GLY A 48 22.02 1.80 -0.71
CA GLY A 48 21.21 1.16 -1.75
C GLY A 48 20.11 0.26 -1.17
N ARG A 49 20.41 -0.50 -0.11
CA ARG A 49 19.40 -1.32 0.60
C ARG A 49 18.34 -0.44 1.27
N SER A 50 18.75 0.64 1.93
CA SER A 50 17.80 1.59 2.55
C SER A 50 16.90 2.26 1.52
N MET A 51 17.45 2.68 0.37
CA MET A 51 16.66 3.23 -0.74
C MET A 51 15.66 2.21 -1.29
N GLY A 52 16.11 0.97 -1.53
CA GLY A 52 15.22 -0.11 -1.95
C GLY A 52 14.08 -0.37 -0.96
N ALA A 53 14.37 -0.36 0.35
CA ALA A 53 13.35 -0.51 1.39
C ALA A 53 12.34 0.64 1.39
N MET A 54 12.80 1.90 1.22
CA MET A 54 11.89 3.06 1.11
C MET A 54 10.94 2.94 -0.07
N VAL A 55 11.44 2.54 -1.25
CA VAL A 55 10.60 2.34 -2.44
C VAL A 55 9.56 1.24 -2.21
N VAL A 56 9.94 0.14 -1.56
CA VAL A 56 8.99 -0.93 -1.20
C VAL A 56 7.91 -0.41 -0.26
N MET A 57 8.27 0.34 0.78
CA MET A 57 7.31 0.94 1.71
C MET A 57 6.34 1.89 1.00
N GLU A 58 6.84 2.74 0.10
CA GLU A 58 6.03 3.64 -0.68
C GLU A 58 5.05 2.87 -1.58
N ARG A 59 5.51 1.80 -2.26
CA ARG A 59 4.63 0.93 -3.06
C ARG A 59 3.51 0.32 -2.21
N HIS A 60 3.84 -0.20 -1.03
CA HIS A 60 2.84 -0.72 -0.10
C HIS A 60 1.83 0.34 0.33
N LEU A 61 2.28 1.57 0.63
CA LEU A 61 1.40 2.66 1.02
C LEU A 61 0.40 3.01 -0.09
N TRP A 62 0.89 3.23 -1.32
CA TRP A 62 0.03 3.55 -2.47
C TRP A 62 -0.98 2.43 -2.76
N VAL A 63 -0.54 1.18 -2.74
CA VAL A 63 -1.40 0.01 -3.01
C VAL A 63 -2.44 -0.21 -1.89
N ASN A 64 -2.13 0.16 -0.65
CA ASN A 64 -3.08 0.09 0.47
C ASN A 64 -4.13 1.20 0.41
N LEU A 65 -3.78 2.39 -0.07
CA LEU A 65 -4.69 3.52 -0.22
C LEU A 65 -5.54 3.42 -1.50
N ALA A 66 -5.01 2.78 -2.54
CA ALA A 66 -5.77 2.45 -3.73
C ALA A 66 -6.76 1.33 -3.37
N ASP A 67 -8.07 1.59 -3.50
CA ASP A 67 -9.16 0.64 -3.25
C ASP A 67 -9.15 -0.50 -4.29
N LEU A 68 -8.14 -1.36 -4.20
CA LEU A 68 -7.83 -2.43 -5.14
C LEU A 68 -8.28 -3.79 -4.59
N GLY A 69 -8.53 -4.74 -5.48
CA GLY A 69 -8.71 -6.14 -5.09
C GLY A 69 -7.38 -6.77 -4.65
N LYS A 70 -7.45 -7.85 -3.84
CA LYS A 70 -6.25 -8.56 -3.35
C LYS A 70 -5.35 -9.05 -4.48
N LYS A 71 -5.93 -9.44 -5.62
CA LYS A 71 -5.21 -9.96 -6.79
C LYS A 71 -4.37 -8.88 -7.46
N GLU A 72 -4.96 -7.71 -7.65
CA GLU A 72 -4.34 -6.54 -8.28
C GLU A 72 -3.24 -5.98 -7.38
N ARG A 73 -3.47 -5.95 -6.05
CA ARG A 73 -2.44 -5.57 -5.08
C ARG A 73 -1.21 -6.47 -5.15
N GLY A 74 -1.40 -7.79 -5.12
CA GLY A 74 -0.28 -8.75 -5.23
C GLY A 74 0.49 -8.54 -6.54
N PHE A 75 -0.23 -8.43 -7.66
CA PHE A 75 0.37 -8.18 -8.96
C PHE A 75 1.23 -6.91 -9.01
N LEU A 76 0.77 -5.81 -8.41
CA LEU A 76 1.54 -4.56 -8.35
C LEU A 76 2.73 -4.63 -7.39
N LEU A 77 2.66 -5.40 -6.32
CA LEU A 77 3.78 -5.54 -5.37
C LEU A 77 4.86 -6.50 -5.89
N ASP A 78 4.48 -7.50 -6.68
CA ASP A 78 5.40 -8.47 -7.28
C ASP A 78 6.14 -7.91 -8.52
N ALA A 79 5.66 -6.81 -9.08
CA ALA A 79 6.29 -6.19 -10.24
C ALA A 79 7.69 -5.66 -9.91
N PRO A 80 8.67 -5.76 -10.84
CA PRO A 80 10.01 -5.24 -10.59
C PRO A 80 10.00 -3.72 -10.34
N VAL A 81 11.01 -3.24 -9.61
CA VAL A 81 11.22 -1.80 -9.40
C VAL A 81 11.96 -1.25 -10.62
N SER A 82 11.39 -0.22 -11.25
CA SER A 82 12.06 0.55 -12.31
C SER A 82 12.71 1.80 -11.70
N PRO A 83 13.90 2.22 -12.15
CA PRO A 83 14.53 3.46 -11.68
C PRO A 83 13.69 4.72 -11.95
N SER A 84 12.86 4.70 -12.99
CA SER A 84 12.06 5.85 -13.44
C SER A 84 10.60 5.80 -12.98
N GLU A 85 10.10 4.62 -12.63
CA GLU A 85 8.67 4.41 -12.38
C GLU A 85 8.45 3.49 -11.17
N LEU A 86 7.55 3.90 -10.29
CA LEU A 86 7.28 3.21 -9.02
C LEU A 86 6.73 1.79 -9.20
N PHE A 87 5.85 1.58 -10.19
CA PHE A 87 5.21 0.29 -10.51
C PHE A 87 5.50 -0.21 -11.94
N GLY A 88 6.16 0.60 -12.77
CA GLY A 88 6.41 0.30 -14.17
C GLY A 88 5.12 0.15 -15.00
N ALA A 89 5.23 -0.53 -16.15
CA ALA A 89 4.11 -0.88 -17.02
C ALA A 89 3.00 -1.73 -16.36
N SER A 90 3.24 -2.28 -15.17
CA SER A 90 2.26 -3.09 -14.43
C SER A 90 1.04 -2.27 -14.00
N VAL A 91 1.22 -0.97 -13.72
CA VAL A 91 0.11 -0.09 -13.35
C VAL A 91 -0.87 0.09 -14.49
N GLU A 92 -0.37 0.21 -15.73
CA GLU A 92 -1.20 0.40 -16.92
C GLU A 92 -2.13 -0.80 -17.15
N MET A 93 -1.65 -2.02 -16.91
CA MET A 93 -2.50 -3.21 -17.00
C MET A 93 -3.63 -3.25 -15.97
N VAL A 94 -3.39 -2.73 -14.76
CA VAL A 94 -4.43 -2.66 -13.72
C VAL A 94 -5.42 -1.53 -14.04
N VAL A 95 -4.92 -0.39 -14.51
CA VAL A 95 -5.75 0.74 -14.96
C VAL A 95 -6.65 0.31 -16.12
N GLU A 96 -6.12 -0.35 -17.13
CA GLU A 96 -6.90 -0.79 -18.30
C GLU A 96 -8.00 -1.77 -17.90
N LYS A 97 -7.70 -2.77 -17.05
CA LYS A 97 -8.71 -3.68 -16.49
C LYS A 97 -9.80 -2.93 -15.71
N PHE A 98 -9.42 -1.88 -14.97
CA PHE A 98 -10.40 -1.07 -14.24
C PHE A 98 -11.28 -0.24 -15.19
N ARG A 99 -10.71 0.29 -16.28
CA ARG A 99 -11.45 1.00 -17.32
C ARG A 99 -12.44 0.07 -18.02
N GLU A 100 -11.99 -1.11 -18.45
CA GLU A 100 -12.86 -2.15 -18.99
C GLU A 100 -13.99 -2.49 -18.01
N ALA A 101 -13.66 -2.76 -16.74
CA ALA A 101 -14.65 -3.09 -15.72
C ALA A 101 -15.66 -1.94 -15.51
N ARG A 102 -15.25 -0.68 -15.64
CA ARG A 102 -16.16 0.48 -15.56
C ARG A 102 -17.04 0.67 -16.79
N THR A 103 -16.61 0.23 -17.97
CA THR A 103 -17.46 0.28 -19.18
C THR A 103 -18.51 -0.83 -19.20
N ARG A 104 -18.28 -1.97 -18.55
CA ARG A 104 -19.24 -3.11 -18.50
C ARG A 104 -20.64 -2.72 -17.97
N PRO A 105 -20.80 -1.98 -16.85
CA PRO A 105 -22.11 -1.53 -16.37
C PRO A 105 -22.84 -0.57 -17.34
N ALA A 106 -22.11 0.22 -18.14
CA ALA A 106 -22.71 1.09 -19.14
C ALA A 106 -23.35 0.26 -20.26
N ALA A 107 -22.74 -0.86 -20.64
CA ALA A 107 -23.36 -1.81 -21.57
C ALA A 107 -24.62 -2.46 -20.98
N PHE A 108 -24.65 -2.79 -19.68
CA PHE A 108 -25.84 -3.32 -19.02
C PHE A 108 -27.01 -2.33 -18.93
N LYS A 109 -26.75 -1.02 -18.88
CA LYS A 109 -27.83 0.00 -18.93
C LYS A 109 -28.61 -0.05 -20.25
N THR A 110 -28.00 -0.51 -21.34
CA THR A 110 -28.67 -0.71 -22.63
C THR A 110 -29.67 -1.86 -22.60
N PHE A 111 -29.47 -2.85 -21.71
CA PHE A 111 -30.29 -4.07 -21.63
C PHE A 111 -31.28 -4.10 -20.47
N ILE A 112 -31.30 -3.10 -19.59
CA ILE A 112 -32.32 -2.96 -18.55
C ILE A 112 -33.36 -1.97 -19.06
N PRO A 113 -34.57 -2.41 -19.45
CA PRO A 113 -35.66 -1.50 -19.79
C PRO A 113 -35.93 -0.60 -18.58
N ARG A 114 -35.51 0.66 -18.65
CA ARG A 114 -36.00 1.65 -17.71
C ARG A 114 -37.50 1.74 -17.97
N ARG A 115 -38.30 1.18 -17.05
CA ARG A 115 -39.75 1.43 -17.03
C ARG A 115 -39.92 2.95 -17.10
N SER A 116 -40.39 3.44 -18.23
CA SER A 116 -40.83 4.81 -18.40
C SER A 116 -41.87 5.04 -17.32
N ARG A 117 -41.51 5.80 -16.29
CA ARG A 117 -42.51 6.33 -15.36
C ARG A 117 -43.25 7.36 -16.18
N SER A 118 -44.36 6.94 -16.80
CA SER A 118 -45.35 7.86 -17.34
C SER A 118 -45.70 8.85 -16.24
N GLU A 119 -45.46 10.11 -16.54
CA GLU A 119 -45.82 11.26 -15.74
C GLU A 119 -47.31 11.15 -15.38
N PRO A 120 -47.70 11.08 -14.10
CA PRO A 120 -49.11 11.12 -13.77
C PRO A 120 -49.55 12.57 -13.93
N GLU A 121 -50.36 12.81 -14.96
CA GLU A 121 -51.19 14.01 -15.06
C GLU A 121 -51.87 14.29 -13.72
N GLN A 122 -51.73 15.53 -13.29
CA GLN A 122 -52.37 16.04 -12.08
C GLN A 122 -53.89 16.04 -12.27
N HIS A 123 -54.59 15.09 -11.65
CA HIS A 123 -55.98 15.29 -11.29
C HIS A 123 -56.20 14.91 -9.81
N GLY A 124 -56.81 15.86 -9.11
CA GLY A 124 -56.85 15.94 -7.66
C GLY A 124 -57.57 14.79 -6.97
N GLY A 125 -57.08 14.48 -5.77
CA GLY A 125 -57.71 13.56 -4.83
C GLY A 125 -56.92 13.55 -3.53
N LEU A 126 -57.41 14.28 -2.53
CA LEU A 126 -56.94 14.20 -1.15
C LEU A 126 -57.33 12.83 -0.58
N GLY A 127 -56.45 11.84 -0.72
CA GLY A 127 -56.55 10.54 -0.07
C GLY A 127 -55.15 10.07 0.32
N PRO A 128 -54.95 9.45 1.50
CA PRO A 128 -53.64 8.99 1.92
C PRO A 128 -53.08 8.01 0.88
N SER A 129 -51.82 8.24 0.50
CA SER A 129 -51.18 7.42 -0.53
C SER A 129 -51.07 5.98 -0.03
N ARG A 130 -51.31 5.00 -0.91
CA ARG A 130 -51.13 3.55 -0.62
C ARG A 130 -49.76 3.22 -0.01
N SER A 131 -48.75 4.08 -0.25
CA SER A 131 -47.43 3.98 0.36
C SER A 131 -47.40 4.37 1.84
N GLU A 132 -48.21 5.33 2.26
CA GLU A 132 -48.34 5.76 3.66
C GLU A 132 -49.12 4.71 4.46
N GLU A 133 -50.18 4.16 3.88
CA GLU A 133 -50.97 3.09 4.50
C GLU A 133 -50.13 1.83 4.74
N ARG A 134 -49.29 1.45 3.76
CA ARG A 134 -48.32 0.35 3.91
C ARG A 134 -47.25 0.66 4.97
N ARG A 135 -46.78 1.91 5.06
CA ARG A 135 -45.84 2.34 6.12
C ARG A 135 -46.49 2.29 7.50
N GLN A 136 -47.74 2.69 7.62
CA GLN A 136 -48.49 2.64 8.87
C GLN A 136 -48.69 1.20 9.33
N ALA A 137 -49.11 0.30 8.42
CA ALA A 137 -49.28 -1.12 8.69
C ALA A 137 -47.97 -1.83 9.09
N GLN A 138 -46.85 -1.42 8.48
CA GLN A 138 -45.54 -1.96 8.86
C GLN A 138 -45.10 -1.48 10.26
N LYS A 139 -45.37 -0.22 10.61
CA LYS A 139 -45.07 0.32 11.94
C LYS A 139 -45.89 -0.36 13.04
N THR A 140 -47.18 -0.60 12.81
CA THR A 140 -48.04 -1.29 13.79
C THR A 140 -47.64 -2.76 13.96
N SER A 141 -47.20 -3.42 12.89
CA SER A 141 -46.67 -4.80 12.94
C SER A 141 -45.34 -4.90 13.71
N VAL A 142 -44.47 -3.88 13.64
CA VAL A 142 -43.21 -3.86 14.40
C VAL A 142 -43.46 -3.57 15.89
N ALA A 143 -44.41 -2.70 16.22
CA ALA A 143 -44.74 -2.34 17.60
C ALA A 143 -45.40 -3.49 18.40
N THR A 144 -46.05 -4.44 17.72
CA THR A 144 -46.68 -5.62 18.35
C THR A 144 -45.73 -6.81 18.52
N ARG A 145 -44.48 -6.69 18.05
CA ARG A 145 -43.50 -7.79 18.13
C ARG A 145 -42.76 -7.74 19.46
N ALA A 146 -42.82 -8.82 20.24
CA ALA A 146 -42.04 -8.94 21.47
C ALA A 146 -40.52 -8.84 21.15
N PRO A 147 -39.73 -8.13 21.98
CA PRO A 147 -38.30 -8.00 21.77
C PRO A 147 -37.62 -9.39 21.85
N PRO A 148 -36.58 -9.65 21.05
CA PRO A 148 -35.83 -10.89 21.14
C PRO A 148 -35.16 -10.99 22.52
N PRO A 149 -35.09 -12.19 23.13
CA PRO A 149 -34.46 -12.37 24.43
C PRO A 149 -32.98 -11.97 24.37
N PRO A 150 -32.43 -11.38 25.45
CA PRO A 150 -31.04 -10.97 25.48
C PRO A 150 -30.12 -12.19 25.36
N ALA A 151 -29.17 -12.13 24.43
CA ALA A 151 -28.11 -13.12 24.28
C ALA A 151 -27.09 -12.96 25.43
N GLY A 152 -27.45 -13.46 26.61
CA GLY A 152 -26.57 -13.56 27.77
C GLY A 152 -25.55 -14.68 27.59
N GLY A 153 -24.27 -14.31 27.46
CA GLY A 153 -23.17 -15.23 27.24
C GLY A 153 -22.54 -15.85 28.51
N SER A 154 -21.78 -16.92 28.26
CA SER A 154 -20.75 -17.55 29.11
C SER A 154 -21.27 -18.24 30.39
N ARG A 155 -20.76 -19.38 30.85
CA ARG A 155 -19.38 -19.89 30.86
C ARG A 155 -19.43 -21.37 31.27
N ARG A 156 -18.97 -22.28 30.42
CA ARG A 156 -18.70 -23.69 30.80
C ARG A 156 -17.63 -23.70 31.90
N LYS A 157 -17.95 -24.28 33.06
CA LYS A 157 -17.00 -24.58 34.13
C LYS A 157 -17.22 -26.01 34.59
N ARG A 158 -16.34 -26.94 34.19
CA ARG A 158 -15.70 -27.95 35.06
C ARG A 158 -14.86 -28.92 34.24
N GLY A 159 -13.55 -28.75 34.36
CA GLY A 159 -12.64 -29.89 34.47
C GLY A 159 -12.09 -29.88 35.90
N SER A 160 -12.14 -31.03 36.57
CA SER A 160 -11.04 -31.56 37.37
C SER A 160 -11.36 -33.03 37.68
N ARG A 161 -10.58 -33.94 37.09
CA ARG A 161 -10.48 -35.33 37.49
C ARG A 161 -9.71 -35.39 38.81
N GLY A 162 -10.21 -36.16 39.77
CA GLY A 162 -9.40 -36.82 40.79
C GLY A 162 -8.97 -38.19 40.28
#